data_AF-A0A2T4TAN4-F1
#
_entry.id   AF-A0A2T4TAN4-F1
#
_cell.length_a   1.000
_cell.length_b   1.000
_cell.length_c   1.000
_cell.angle_alpha   90.00
_cell.angle_beta   90.00
_cell.angle_gamma   90.00
#
_symmetry.space_group_name_H-M   'P 1'
#
loop_
_entity.id
_entity.type
_entity.pdbx_description
1 polymer ?
#
loop_
_entity_poly.entity_id
_entity_poly.type
_entity_poly.pdbx_seq_one_letter_code
_entity_poly.pdbx_strand_id
1 'polypeptide(L)' 'MQYPRIDSFKRKNYVPIYREYFEVQTRRPNRQLKFKIFQTKNRVNNYINQERECLKKEGYKKALINGRIETL' A
#
# COMPACT_ATOMS: atom_id res chain seq x y z
N MET A 1 9.25 12.94 12.72
CA MET A 1 8.52 11.65 12.76
C MET A 1 8.27 11.19 11.35
N GLN A 2 8.69 9.98 10.98
CA GLN A 2 8.39 9.40 9.68
C GLN A 2 6.96 8.84 9.71
N TYR A 3 6.06 9.34 8.86
CA TYR A 3 4.70 8.81 8.77
C TYR A 3 4.73 7.39 8.19
N PRO A 4 3.83 6.49 8.62
CA PRO A 4 3.60 5.25 7.89
C PRO A 4 3.19 5.56 6.44
N ARG A 5 3.63 4.73 5.50
CA ARG A 5 3.36 4.88 4.08
C ARG A 5 2.65 3.67 3.50
N ILE A 6 1.70 3.92 2.61
CA ILE A 6 1.00 2.93 1.81
C ILE A 6 1.07 3.40 0.36
N ASP A 7 1.91 2.76 -0.45
CA ASP A 7 2.12 3.14 -1.84
C ASP A 7 1.73 2.00 -2.77
N SER A 8 0.97 2.30 -3.81
CA SER A 8 0.57 1.35 -4.84
C SER A 8 1.30 1.63 -6.15
N PHE A 9 1.89 0.60 -6.72
CA PHE A 9 2.65 0.66 -7.96
C PHE A 9 1.99 -0.26 -8.99
N LYS A 10 1.72 0.28 -10.18
CA LYS A 10 1.38 -0.57 -11.33
C LYS A 10 2.67 -1.12 -11.92
N ARG A 11 2.75 -2.44 -12.06
CA ARG A 11 3.89 -3.17 -12.61
C ARG A 11 3.43 -4.00 -13.82
N LYS A 12 4.36 -4.26 -14.72
CA LYS A 12 4.17 -5.12 -15.88
C LYS A 12 5.31 -6.12 -15.90
N ASN A 13 5.00 -7.41 -15.94
CA ASN A 13 6.00 -8.45 -16.10
C ASN A 13 5.68 -9.29 -17.34
N TYR A 14 6.71 -9.77 -18.01
CA TYR A 14 6.60 -10.62 -19.18
C TYR A 14 6.82 -12.06 -18.77
N VAL A 15 5.74 -12.88 -18.80
CA VAL A 15 5.81 -14.32 -18.54
C VAL A 15 4.75 -15.02 -19.40
N PRO A 16 5.15 -15.87 -20.37
CA PRO A 16 5.22 -15.63 -21.84
C PRO A 16 4.24 -14.62 -22.51
N ILE A 17 3.31 -14.02 -21.76
CA ILE A 17 2.44 -12.92 -22.18
C ILE A 17 2.64 -11.77 -21.19
N TYR A 18 2.49 -10.52 -21.66
CA TYR A 18 2.51 -9.37 -20.76
C TYR A 18 1.37 -9.43 -19.74
N ARG A 19 1.73 -9.46 -18.45
CA ARG A 19 0.77 -9.41 -17.35
C ARG A 19 0.97 -8.13 -16.55
N GLU A 20 -0.12 -7.40 -16.37
CA GLU A 20 -0.17 -6.25 -15.47
C GLU A 20 -0.59 -6.70 -14.07
N TYR A 21 0.07 -6.18 -13.06
CA TYR A 21 -0.30 -6.36 -11.67
C TYR A 21 0.00 -5.09 -10.88
N PHE A 22 -0.56 -5.03 -9.69
CA PHE A 22 -0.36 -3.94 -8.75
C PHE A 22 0.38 -4.46 -7.54
N GLU A 23 1.38 -3.72 -7.10
CA GLU A 23 2.15 -3.99 -5.92
C GLU A 23 1.84 -2.90 -4.89
N VAL A 24 1.32 -3.28 -3.74
CA VAL A 24 1.10 -2.37 -2.62
C VAL A 24 2.22 -2.57 -1.62
N GLN A 25 2.99 -1.52 -1.37
CA GLN A 25 4.05 -1.48 -0.36
C GLN A 25 3.54 -0.74 0.88
N THR A 26 3.70 -1.34 2.06
CA THR A 26 3.41 -0.71 3.33
C THR A 26 4.69 -0.58 4.17
N ARG A 27 5.01 0.66 4.53
CA ARG A 27 6.14 1.02 5.39
C ARG A 27 5.62 1.58 6.69
N ARG A 28 6.11 1.04 7.80
CA ARG A 28 5.81 1.54 9.15
C ARG A 28 7.13 1.85 9.86
N PRO A 29 7.20 2.88 10.73
CA PRO A 29 8.40 3.13 11.52
C PRO A 29 8.79 1.88 12.32
N ASN A 30 10.09 1.58 12.36
CA ASN A 30 10.67 0.46 13.13
C ASN A 30 10.10 -0.92 12.77
N ARG A 31 9.53 -1.09 11.58
CA ARG A 31 9.04 -2.38 11.07
C ARG A 31 9.56 -2.62 9.66
N GLN A 32 9.69 -3.89 9.30
CA GLN A 32 10.09 -4.28 7.96
C GLN A 32 9.07 -3.85 6.91
N LEU A 33 9.56 -3.58 5.71
CA LEU A 33 8.73 -3.33 4.54
C LEU A 33 7.85 -4.55 4.28
N LYS A 34 6.54 -4.34 4.18
CA LYS A 34 5.62 -5.36 3.67
C LYS A 34 5.22 -4.97 2.25
N PHE A 35 5.08 -5.96 1.39
CA PHE A 35 4.53 -5.76 0.06
C PHE A 35 3.52 -6.86 -0.26
N LYS A 36 2.51 -6.52 -1.07
CA LYS A 36 1.47 -7.46 -1.50
C LYS A 36 1.09 -7.20 -2.94
N ILE A 37 0.92 -8.27 -3.71
CA ILE A 37 0.65 -8.20 -5.15
C ILE A 37 -0.83 -8.52 -5.41
N PHE A 38 -1.44 -7.76 -6.30
CA PHE A 38 -2.84 -7.90 -6.70
C PHE A 38 -2.99 -7.79 -8.21
N GLN A 39 -3.96 -8.51 -8.78
CA GLN A 39 -4.24 -8.45 -10.22
C GLN A 39 -5.22 -7.31 -10.59
N THR A 40 -6.09 -6.89 -9.66
CA THR A 40 -7.16 -5.93 -9.94
C THR A 40 -7.08 -4.71 -9.03
N LYS A 41 -7.38 -3.54 -9.59
CA LYS A 41 -7.40 -2.26 -8.87
C LYS A 41 -8.41 -2.25 -7.72
N ASN A 42 -9.54 -2.94 -7.85
CA ASN A 42 -10.53 -3.05 -6.77
C ASN A 42 -9.98 -3.77 -5.53
N ARG A 43 -9.21 -4.85 -5.72
CA ARG A 43 -8.56 -5.56 -4.61
C ARG A 43 -7.46 -4.71 -3.96
N VAL A 44 -6.72 -3.93 -4.75
CA VAL A 44 -5.74 -2.96 -4.26
C VAL A 44 -6.41 -1.93 -3.34
N ASN A 45 -7.47 -1.28 -3.82
CA ASN A 45 -8.17 -0.25 -3.04
C ASN A 45 -8.75 -0.81 -1.73
N ASN A 46 -9.33 -2.01 -1.78
CA ASN A 46 -9.83 -2.68 -0.57
C ASN A 46 -8.69 -2.95 0.43
N TYR A 47 -7.54 -3.45 -0.05
CA TYR A 47 -6.38 -3.68 0.80
C TYR A 47 -5.80 -2.38 1.39
N ILE A 48 -5.74 -1.29 0.60
CA ILE A 48 -5.32 0.02 1.10
C ILE A 48 -6.26 0.48 2.22
N ASN A 49 -7.57 0.34 2.04
CA ASN A 49 -8.54 0.70 3.08
C ASN A 49 -8.37 -0.14 4.35
N GLN A 50 -8.14 -1.45 4.22
CA GLN A 50 -7.84 -2.31 5.37
C GLN A 50 -6.58 -1.87 6.11
N GLU A 51 -5.51 -1.55 5.38
CA GLU A 51 -4.26 -1.07 5.99
C GLU A 51 -4.43 0.30 6.66
N ARG A 52 -5.25 1.21 6.09
CA ARG A 52 -5.62 2.47 6.75
C ARG A 52 -6.27 2.22 8.10
N GLU A 53 -7.26 1.33 8.16
CA GLU A 53 -7.94 0.99 9.41
C GLU A 53 -6.99 0.32 10.41
N CYS A 54 -6.05 -0.51 9.95
CA CYS A 54 -4.98 -1.03 10.81
C CYS A 54 -4.11 0.08 11.39
N LEU A 55 -3.70 1.07 10.58
CA LEU A 55 -2.90 2.19 11.07
C LEU A 55 -3.67 3.06 12.08
N LYS A 56 -4.98 3.25 11.91
CA LYS A 56 -5.83 3.92 12.91
C LYS A 56 -5.82 3.17 14.23
N LYS A 57 -6.01 1.85 14.20
CA LYS A 57 -5.98 0.99 15.38
C LYS A 57 -4.61 0.98 16.07
N GLU A 58 -3.53 1.14 15.31
CA GLU A 58 -2.17 1.29 15.83
C GLU A 58 -1.89 2.68 16.44
N GLY A 59 -2.81 3.64 16.31
CA GLY A 59 -2.72 4.98 16.91
C GLY A 59 -2.09 6.05 16.00
N TYR A 60 -1.88 5.77 14.72
CA TYR A 60 -1.36 6.77 13.78
C TYR A 60 -2.43 7.77 13.37
N LYS A 61 -2.12 9.07 13.46
CA LYS A 61 -3.03 10.17 13.05
C LYS A 61 -2.96 10.52 11.56
N LYS A 62 -1.83 10.21 10.92
CA LYS A 62 -1.55 10.55 9.52
C LYS A 62 -0.74 9.46 8.85
N ALA A 63 -0.96 9.25 7.57
CA ALA A 63 -0.16 8.36 6.71
C ALA A 63 0.09 9.01 5.36
N LEU A 64 1.18 8.61 4.70
CA LEU A 64 1.38 8.92 3.29
C LEU A 64 0.74 7.82 2.44
N ILE A 65 -0.28 8.14 1.67
CA ILE A 65 -1.00 7.20 0.82
C ILE A 65 -0.81 7.63 -0.63
N ASN A 66 -0.18 6.79 -1.45
CA ASN A 66 0.13 7.08 -2.85
C ASN A 66 0.72 8.48 -3.07
N GLY A 67 1.70 8.86 -2.24
CA GLY A 67 2.34 10.18 -2.30
C GLY A 67 1.56 11.36 -1.70
N ARG A 68 0.35 11.14 -1.14
CA ARG A 68 -0.44 12.19 -0.46
C ARG A 68 -0.47 11.98 1.04
N ILE A 69 -0.27 13.03 1.83
CA ILE A 69 -0.44 12.93 3.28
C ILE A 69 -1.93 12.99 3.58
N GLU A 70 -2.48 11.92 4.14
CA GLU A 70 -3.86 11.81 4.55
C GLU A 70 -3.97 11.69 6.08
N THR A 71 -4.99 12.33 6.64
CA THR A 71 -5.43 12.07 8.02
C THR A 71 -6.16 10.73 8.05
N LEU A 72 -5.77 9.88 9.00
CA LEU A 72 -6.35 8.56 9.19
C LEU A 72 -7.54 8.64 10.13
#